data_AF-A0A3E2GWQ9-F1
#
_entry.id   AF-A0A3E2GWQ9-F1
#
_cell.length_a   1.000
_cell.length_b   1.000
_cell.length_c   1.000
_cell.angle_alpha   90.00
_cell.angle_beta   90.00
_cell.angle_gamma   90.00
#
_symmetry.space_group_name_H-M   'P 1'
#
loop_
_entity.id
_entity.type
_entity.pdbx_description
1 polymer ?
#
loop_
_entity_poly.entity_id
_entity_poly.type
_entity_poly.pdbx_seq_one_letter_code
_entity_poly.pdbx_strand_id
1 'polypeptide(L)'
;MAGVQFDDLNLEQQYDLWIAYAHTKTANIYMANETDRRYGPQGLHATSVMSGSFTSSLQRYQSDLEKNARAQDPRVADLMMSTTQGAATTVLAAVGSAFRNAGGVCLN
;
A
#
# COMPACT_ATOMS: atom_id res chain seq x y z
N MET A 1 3.71 5.42 -9.31
CA MET A 1 2.70 4.35 -9.20
C MET A 1 2.60 3.65 -10.54
N ALA A 2 2.57 2.32 -10.55
CA ALA A 2 2.22 1.56 -11.74
C ALA A 2 0.69 1.31 -11.74
N GLY A 3 0.02 1.58 -12.85
CA GLY A 3 -1.40 1.23 -13.02
C GLY A 3 -1.60 -0.29 -13.05
N VAL A 4 -2.84 -0.73 -12.89
CA VAL A 4 -3.20 -2.15 -13.10
C VAL A 4 -3.23 -2.46 -14.59
N GLN A 5 -2.49 -3.49 -15.01
CA GLN A 5 -2.45 -3.96 -16.39
C GLN A 5 -3.49 -5.06 -16.58
N PHE A 6 -4.71 -4.66 -16.95
CA PHE A 6 -5.83 -5.61 -17.04
C PHE A 6 -5.67 -6.67 -18.13
N ASP A 7 -4.91 -6.37 -19.19
CA ASP A 7 -4.65 -7.31 -20.29
C ASP A 7 -3.51 -8.31 -19.97
N ASP A 8 -2.75 -8.08 -18.89
CA ASP A 8 -1.67 -8.94 -18.43
C ASP A 8 -1.50 -8.86 -16.90
N LEU A 9 -2.51 -9.36 -16.18
CA LEU A 9 -2.57 -9.26 -14.70
C LEU A 9 -1.39 -9.93 -14.00
N ASN A 10 -0.83 -10.98 -14.61
CA ASN A 10 0.29 -11.75 -14.08
C ASN A 10 1.65 -11.20 -14.52
N LEU A 11 1.68 -10.19 -15.38
CA LEU A 11 2.90 -9.62 -15.99
C LEU A 11 3.75 -10.69 -16.67
N GLU A 12 3.09 -11.60 -17.40
CA GLU A 12 3.72 -12.72 -18.10
C GLU A 12 4.56 -12.26 -19.29
N GLN A 13 4.23 -11.12 -19.89
CA GLN A 13 4.97 -10.58 -21.04
C GLN A 13 6.29 -9.92 -20.62
N GLN A 14 6.27 -9.14 -19.53
CA GLN A 14 7.45 -8.45 -19.02
C GLN A 14 7.37 -8.30 -17.50
N TYR A 15 8.23 -9.04 -16.80
CA TYR A 15 8.31 -8.99 -15.35
C TYR A 15 9.38 -8.01 -14.86
N ASP A 16 8.98 -7.10 -13.97
CA ASP A 16 9.86 -6.35 -13.10
C ASP A 16 9.31 -6.41 -11.67
N LEU A 17 10.17 -6.72 -10.69
CA LEU A 17 9.77 -6.96 -9.30
C LEU A 17 9.07 -5.74 -8.67
N TRP A 18 9.59 -4.54 -8.91
CA TRP A 18 9.07 -3.31 -8.31
C TRP A 18 7.79 -2.84 -9.01
N ILE A 19 7.70 -3.01 -10.33
CA ILE A 19 6.48 -2.79 -11.09
C ILE A 19 5.41 -3.79 -10.63
N ALA A 20 5.72 -5.08 -10.50
CA ALA A 20 4.78 -6.09 -10.03
C ALA A 20 4.27 -5.80 -8.61
N TYR A 21 5.17 -5.38 -7.72
CA TYR A 21 4.79 -4.92 -6.39
C TYR A 21 3.85 -3.71 -6.43
N ALA A 22 4.22 -2.66 -7.17
CA ALA A 22 3.42 -1.44 -7.29
C ALA A 22 2.07 -1.71 -7.95
N HIS A 23 2.03 -2.54 -8.99
CA HIS A 23 0.83 -3.02 -9.68
C HIS A 23 -0.15 -3.66 -8.69
N THR A 24 0.36 -4.58 -7.85
CA THR A 24 -0.44 -5.26 -6.82
C THR A 24 -0.97 -4.28 -5.76
N LYS A 25 -0.17 -3.28 -5.36
CA LYS A 25 -0.63 -2.25 -4.41
C LYS A 25 -1.71 -1.35 -5.00
N THR A 26 -1.63 -1.01 -6.28
CA THR A 26 -2.71 -0.29 -6.97
C THR A 26 -3.97 -1.15 -7.05
N ALA A 27 -3.85 -2.44 -7.35
CA ALA A 27 -4.99 -3.37 -7.37
C ALA A 27 -5.71 -3.44 -6.00
N ASN A 28 -4.98 -3.42 -4.89
CA ASN A 28 -5.57 -3.37 -3.55
C ASN A 28 -6.39 -2.09 -3.30
N ILE A 29 -5.95 -0.94 -3.84
CA ILE A 29 -6.71 0.32 -3.74
C ILE A 29 -8.02 0.19 -4.53
N TYR A 30 -7.95 -0.35 -5.75
CA TYR A 30 -9.16 -0.58 -6.57
C TYR A 30 -10.12 -1.54 -5.90
N MET A 31 -9.59 -2.61 -5.28
CA MET A 31 -10.39 -3.57 -4.52
C MET A 31 -11.15 -2.88 -3.38
N ALA A 32 -10.47 -2.08 -2.54
CA ALA A 32 -11.12 -1.39 -1.43
C ALA A 32 -12.22 -0.42 -1.91
N ASN A 33 -11.93 0.36 -2.95
CA ASN A 33 -12.90 1.31 -3.51
C ASN A 33 -14.12 0.59 -4.10
N GLU A 34 -13.91 -0.51 -4.80
CA GLU A 34 -15.00 -1.29 -5.38
C GLU A 34 -15.83 -2.01 -4.31
N THR A 35 -15.20 -2.50 -3.23
CA THR A 35 -15.91 -3.04 -2.06
C THR A 35 -16.83 -1.98 -1.45
N ASP A 36 -16.33 -0.77 -1.19
CA ASP A 36 -17.14 0.31 -0.64
C ASP A 36 -18.27 0.71 -1.59
N ARG A 37 -18.00 0.81 -2.90
CA ARG A 37 -19.03 1.13 -3.89
C ARG A 37 -20.17 0.11 -3.94
N ARG A 38 -19.86 -1.18 -3.77
CA ARG A 38 -20.84 -2.28 -3.81
C ARG A 38 -21.62 -2.42 -2.50
N TYR A 39 -20.94 -2.28 -1.36
CA TYR A 39 -21.47 -2.67 -0.06
C TYR A 39 -21.61 -1.51 0.93
N GLY A 40 -21.10 -0.33 0.62
CA GLY A 40 -21.26 0.89 1.41
C GLY A 40 -22.73 1.23 1.71
N PRO A 41 -23.66 1.15 0.73
CA PRO A 41 -25.09 1.32 1.00
C PRO A 41 -25.69 0.28 1.98
N GLN A 42 -25.01 -0.84 2.20
CA GLN A 42 -25.39 -1.90 3.14
C GLN A 42 -24.70 -1.74 4.51
N GLY A 43 -23.95 -0.65 4.71
CA GLY A 43 -23.21 -0.37 5.93
C GLY A 43 -21.82 -1.01 6.02
N LEU A 44 -21.34 -1.65 4.95
CA LEU A 44 -19.97 -2.17 4.90
C LEU A 44 -19.06 -1.19 4.15
N HIS A 45 -18.17 -0.55 4.89
CA HIS A 45 -17.22 0.42 4.35
C HIS A 45 -15.81 -0.16 4.26
N ALA A 46 -15.11 0.19 3.18
CA ALA A 46 -13.74 -0.25 2.93
C ALA A 46 -12.82 0.95 2.65
N THR A 47 -11.65 0.95 3.28
CA THR A 47 -10.62 1.99 3.12
C THR A 47 -9.29 1.36 2.76
N SER A 48 -8.52 2.01 1.88
CA SER A 48 -7.13 1.63 1.60
C SER A 48 -6.17 2.50 2.42
N VAL A 49 -5.05 1.92 2.85
CA VAL A 49 -4.07 2.58 3.73
C VAL A 49 -2.65 2.39 3.20
N MET A 50 -1.91 3.49 3.11
CA MET A 50 -0.46 3.52 2.91
C MET A 50 0.21 3.72 4.27
N SER A 51 0.99 2.73 4.71
CA SER A 51 1.64 2.72 6.02
C SER A 51 3.02 3.40 6.05
N GLY A 52 3.36 4.16 5.00
CA GLY A 52 4.70 4.76 4.84
C GLY A 52 5.84 3.74 4.71
N SER A 53 7.08 4.24 4.84
CA SER A 53 8.30 3.42 4.69
C SER A 53 8.92 3.11 6.05
N PHE A 54 9.00 1.82 6.40
CA PHE A 54 9.69 1.35 7.61
C PHE A 54 10.33 -0.01 7.39
N THR A 55 11.24 -0.39 8.28
CA THR A 55 11.95 -1.67 8.24
C THR A 55 11.03 -2.77 8.75
N SER A 56 10.84 -3.82 7.96
CA SER A 56 10.01 -4.98 8.32
C SER A 56 10.59 -6.27 7.72
N SER A 57 9.89 -7.38 7.89
CA SER A 57 10.25 -8.64 7.22
C SER A 57 10.00 -8.62 5.71
N LEU A 58 9.35 -7.58 5.15
CA LEU A 58 9.14 -7.43 3.70
C LEU A 58 10.47 -7.44 2.94
N GLN A 59 11.50 -6.81 3.49
CA GLN A 59 12.80 -6.64 2.87
C GLN A 59 13.74 -7.86 3.04
N ARG A 60 13.27 -8.97 3.63
CA ARG A 60 14.13 -10.11 4.02
C ARG A 60 14.87 -10.79 2.86
N TYR A 61 14.31 -10.76 1.65
CA TYR A 61 14.91 -11.36 0.45
C TYR A 61 15.64 -10.34 -0.44
N GLN A 62 15.68 -9.07 -0.05
CA GLN A 62 16.53 -8.10 -0.75
C GLN A 62 18.00 -8.42 -0.45
N SER A 63 18.85 -8.28 -1.46
CA SER A 63 20.30 -8.37 -1.31
C SER A 63 20.82 -7.25 -0.42
N ASP A 64 21.99 -7.47 0.19
CA ASP A 64 22.62 -6.44 1.01
C ASP A 64 23.05 -5.23 0.16
N LEU A 65 23.38 -5.45 -1.11
CA LEU A 65 23.65 -4.38 -2.07
C LEU A 65 22.42 -3.46 -2.24
N GLU A 66 21.23 -4.02 -2.44
CA GLU A 66 19.99 -3.25 -2.59
C GLU A 66 19.61 -2.51 -1.30
N LYS A 67 19.78 -3.16 -0.14
CA LYS A 67 19.53 -2.52 1.16
C LYS A 67 20.49 -1.35 1.40
N ASN A 68 21.78 -1.54 1.11
CA ASN A 68 22.80 -0.51 1.28
C ASN A 68 22.59 0.65 0.30
N ALA A 69 22.29 0.37 -0.97
CA ALA A 69 21.96 1.40 -1.96
C ALA A 69 20.75 2.23 -1.52
N ARG A 70 19.70 1.57 -1.00
CA ARG A 70 18.51 2.23 -0.45
C ARG A 70 18.84 3.07 0.79
N ALA A 71 19.70 2.59 1.67
CA ALA A 71 20.10 3.30 2.89
C ALA A 71 20.96 4.54 2.61
N GLN A 72 21.68 4.58 1.48
CA GLN A 72 22.47 5.72 1.07
C GLN A 72 21.70 6.77 0.26
N ASP A 73 20.47 6.48 -0.18
CA ASP A 73 19.62 7.46 -0.85
C ASP A 73 19.04 8.45 0.18
N PRO A 74 19.40 9.74 0.13
CA PRO A 74 18.92 10.72 1.10
C PRO A 74 17.40 10.86 1.13
N ARG A 75 16.73 10.61 -0.01
CA ARG A 75 15.26 10.67 -0.12
C ARG A 75 14.59 9.57 0.70
N VAL A 76 15.28 8.44 0.90
CA VAL A 76 14.76 7.36 1.73
C VAL A 76 14.81 7.77 3.20
N ALA A 77 15.88 8.42 3.64
CA ALA A 77 16.02 8.87 5.02
C ALA A 77 14.85 9.77 5.45
N ASP A 78 14.42 10.69 4.58
CA ASP A 78 13.30 11.61 4.84
C ASP A 78 11.93 10.90 4.90
N LEU A 79 11.79 9.74 4.27
CA LEU A 79 10.54 8.97 4.20
C LEU A 79 10.47 7.85 5.25
N MET A 80 11.59 7.52 5.87
CA MET A 80 11.68 6.44 6.85
C MET A 80 11.03 6.86 8.17
N MET A 81 10.18 5.98 8.68
CA MET A 81 9.46 6.17 9.93
C MET A 81 9.62 4.95 10.84
N SER A 82 9.27 5.12 12.11
CA SER A 82 9.19 4.00 13.05
C SER A 82 8.04 3.06 12.68
N THR A 83 8.12 1.81 13.13
CA THR A 83 7.01 0.85 12.98
C THR A 83 5.71 1.35 13.60
N THR A 84 5.79 2.08 14.73
CA THR A 84 4.61 2.64 15.40
C THR A 84 3.98 3.78 14.59
N GLN A 85 4.79 4.62 13.95
CA GLN A 85 4.30 5.66 13.02
C GLN A 85 3.61 5.02 11.81
N GLY A 86 4.21 3.99 11.21
CA GLY A 86 3.61 3.30 10.06
C GLY A 86 2.31 2.55 10.39
N ALA A 87 2.16 2.07 11.63
CA ALA A 87 0.94 1.42 12.09
C ALA A 87 -0.20 2.41 12.43
N ALA A 88 0.13 3.68 12.72
CA ALA A 88 -0.84 4.65 13.21
C ALA A 88 -2.00 4.87 12.24
N THR A 89 -1.73 4.99 10.93
CA THR A 89 -2.76 5.19 9.90
C THR A 89 -3.70 3.99 9.81
N THR A 90 -3.20 2.77 9.94
CA THR A 90 -4.02 1.56 9.94
C THR A 90 -4.94 1.51 11.16
N VAL A 91 -4.43 1.84 12.34
CA VAL A 91 -5.25 1.91 13.56
C VAL A 91 -6.33 2.99 13.41
N LEU A 92 -5.96 4.18 12.93
CA LEU A 92 -6.90 5.27 12.69
C LEU A 92 -7.99 4.87 11.69
N ALA A 93 -7.64 4.20 10.60
CA ALA A 93 -8.61 3.71 9.61
C ALA A 93 -9.58 2.70 10.22
N ALA A 94 -9.08 1.82 11.10
CA ALA A 94 -9.87 0.74 11.69
C ALA A 94 -10.84 1.20 12.79
N VAL A 95 -10.45 2.19 13.62
CA VAL A 95 -11.25 2.59 14.81
C VAL A 95 -11.65 4.06 14.85
N GLY A 96 -11.15 4.88 13.92
CA GLY A 96 -11.45 6.31 13.86
C GLY A 96 -12.91 6.57 13.56
N SER A 97 -13.55 7.44 14.35
CA SER A 97 -14.97 7.79 14.18
C SER A 97 -15.28 8.39 12.81
N ALA A 98 -14.30 9.05 12.18
CA ALA A 98 -14.41 9.62 10.83
C ALA A 98 -14.69 8.57 9.75
N PHE A 99 -14.31 7.30 9.97
CA PHE A 99 -14.44 6.20 8.99
C PHE A 99 -15.58 5.24 9.32
N ARG A 100 -16.40 5.55 10.34
CA ARG A 100 -17.50 4.68 10.79
C ARG A 100 -18.55 4.42 9.69
N ASN A 101 -18.86 5.46 8.90
CA ASN A 101 -19.86 5.42 7.83
C ASN A 101 -19.28 5.96 6.51
N ALA A 102 -17.96 5.87 6.34
CA ALA A 102 -17.25 6.43 5.19
C ALA A 102 -16.13 5.48 4.77
N GLY A 103 -16.14 5.10 3.49
CA GLY A 103 -15.07 4.35 2.85
C GLY A 103 -14.77 4.92 1.46
N GLY A 104 -14.18 4.10 0.59
CA GLY A 104 -13.80 4.50 -0.76
C GLY A 104 -12.65 5.51 -0.83
N VAL A 105 -11.93 5.68 0.29
CA VAL A 105 -10.80 6.60 0.42
C VAL A 105 -9.47 5.85 0.53
N CYS A 106 -8.41 6.52 0.08
CA CYS A 106 -7.02 6.08 0.26
C CYS A 106 -6.35 7.02 1.25
N LEU A 107 -5.89 6.47 2.38
CA LEU A 107 -5.21 7.20 3.44
C LEU A 107 -3.71 7.07 3.29
N ASN A 108 -2.99 8.18 3.47
CA ASN A 108 -1.52 8.25 3.48
C ASN A 108 -1.08 9.11 4.66
#